data_AF-A0A369W9L7-F1
#
_entry.id   AF-A0A369W9L7-F1
#
_cell.length_a   1.000
_cell.length_b   1.000
_cell.length_c   1.000
_cell.angle_alpha   90.00
_cell.angle_beta   90.00
_cell.angle_gamma   90.00
#
_symmetry.space_group_name_H-M   'P 1'
#
loop_
_entity.id
_entity.type
_entity.pdbx_description
1 polymer ?
#
loop_
_entity_poly.entity_id
_entity_poly.type
_entity_poly.pdbx_seq_one_letter_code
_entity_poly.pdbx_strand_id
1 'polypeptide(L)'
;MKSTVRLLVIVAGLFIAYQMFGLMQAKYAAKDWPSVPGTIAAVSLNESKQIENKEIDGLRKQHEISTFRLKVRYSYRVNGIEYLGERFAIADKSTESRQEAESWLAKFAAGNSVTVFYNPQAPADSVLLK
;
A
#
# COMPACT_ATOMS: atom_id res chain seq x y z
N MET A 1 -20.49 -36.85 17.47
CA MET A 1 -20.77 -35.39 17.49
C MET A 1 -19.59 -34.55 18.00
N LYS A 2 -18.91 -34.91 19.10
CA LYS A 2 -17.74 -34.15 19.61
C LYS A 2 -16.50 -34.18 18.69
N SER A 3 -16.31 -35.27 17.94
CA SER A 3 -15.15 -35.49 17.05
C SER A 3 -15.23 -34.69 15.75
N THR A 4 -16.43 -34.54 15.17
CA THR A 4 -16.67 -33.76 13.96
C THR A 4 -16.48 -32.26 14.18
N VAL A 5 -16.88 -31.74 15.35
CA VAL A 5 -16.66 -30.33 15.73
C VAL A 5 -15.16 -30.02 15.87
N ARG A 6 -14.36 -30.92 16.46
CA ARG A 6 -12.89 -30.75 16.56
C ARG A 6 -12.21 -30.69 15.21
N LEU A 7 -12.63 -31.54 14.27
CA LEU A 7 -12.08 -31.57 12.91
C LEU A 7 -12.36 -30.25 12.17
N LEU A 8 -13.58 -29.72 12.28
CA LEU A 8 -13.95 -28.43 11.68
C LEU A 8 -13.11 -27.26 12.21
N VAL A 9 -12.86 -27.23 13.53
CA VAL A 9 -12.03 -26.17 14.14
C VAL A 9 -10.59 -26.26 13.67
N ILE A 10 -10.03 -27.47 13.53
CA ILE A 10 -8.65 -27.66 13.03
C ILE A 10 -8.54 -27.21 11.57
N VAL A 11 -9.49 -27.60 10.71
CA VAL A 11 -9.48 -27.21 9.29
C VAL A 11 -9.64 -25.69 9.13
N ALA A 12 -10.56 -25.08 9.88
CA ALA A 12 -10.72 -23.62 9.87
C ALA A 12 -9.46 -22.90 10.38
N GLY A 13 -8.82 -23.41 11.44
CA GLY A 13 -7.56 -22.87 11.97
C GLY A 13 -6.41 -22.96 10.97
N LEU A 14 -6.27 -24.09 10.28
CA LEU A 14 -5.27 -24.27 9.23
C LEU A 14 -5.53 -23.37 8.01
N PHE A 15 -6.78 -23.17 7.63
CA PHE A 15 -7.16 -22.25 6.57
C PHE A 15 -6.82 -20.79 6.93
N ILE A 16 -7.13 -20.36 8.15
CA ILE A 16 -6.76 -19.02 8.65
C ILE A 16 -5.24 -18.88 8.73
N ALA A 17 -4.52 -19.89 9.22
CA ALA A 17 -3.06 -19.87 9.29
C ALA A 17 -2.41 -19.80 7.90
N TYR A 18 -2.95 -20.51 6.91
CA TYR A 18 -2.51 -20.44 5.51
C TYR A 18 -2.67 -19.03 4.94
N GLN A 19 -3.83 -18.41 5.14
CA GLN A 19 -4.09 -17.03 4.73
C GLN A 19 -3.15 -16.04 5.45
N MET A 20 -2.91 -16.25 6.75
CA MET A 20 -2.04 -15.39 7.57
C MET A 20 -0.56 -15.54 7.24
N PHE A 21 -0.11 -16.74 6.84
CA PHE A 21 1.26 -16.99 6.40
C PHE A 21 1.56 -16.27 5.07
N GLY A 22 0.62 -16.27 4.12
CA GLY A 22 0.74 -15.47 2.90
C GLY A 22 0.86 -13.96 3.17
N LEU A 23 0.10 -13.45 4.14
CA LEU A 23 0.13 -12.04 4.55
C LEU A 23 1.42 -11.64 5.29
N MET A 24 2.02 -12.54 6.09
CA MET A 24 3.28 -12.27 6.80
C MET A 24 4.49 -12.29 5.85
N GLN A 25 4.55 -13.25 4.92
CA GLN A 25 5.64 -13.32 3.92
C GLN A 25 5.70 -12.04 3.07
N ALA A 26 4.54 -11.51 2.66
CA ALA A 26 4.46 -10.29 1.85
C ALA A 26 5.03 -9.04 2.54
N LYS A 27 4.97 -8.96 3.88
CA LYS A 27 5.50 -7.82 4.65
C LYS A 27 7.01 -7.88 4.90
N TYR A 28 7.58 -9.08 5.04
CA TYR A 28 9.02 -9.25 5.31
C TYR A 28 9.86 -9.45 4.03
N ALA A 29 9.28 -9.99 2.95
CA ALA A 29 10.00 -10.29 1.71
C ALA A 29 10.19 -9.09 0.76
N ALA A 30 9.56 -7.95 1.04
CA ALA A 30 9.57 -6.83 0.12
C ALA A 30 10.94 -6.16 -0.06
N LYS A 31 11.89 -6.42 0.86
CA LYS A 31 13.31 -6.07 0.69
C LYS A 31 13.89 -6.62 -0.61
N ASP A 32 13.57 -7.86 -0.95
CA ASP A 32 14.19 -8.60 -2.06
C ASP A 32 13.30 -8.71 -3.30
N TRP A 33 12.19 -7.96 -3.35
CA TRP A 33 11.33 -7.97 -4.53
C TRP A 33 12.09 -7.51 -5.78
N PRO A 34 12.08 -8.31 -6.87
CA PRO A 34 12.62 -7.93 -8.15
C PRO A 34 11.86 -6.73 -8.72
N SER A 35 12.48 -6.04 -9.67
CA SER A 35 11.93 -4.85 -10.31
C SER A 35 11.80 -5.01 -11.81
N VAL A 36 10.75 -4.41 -12.38
CA VAL A 36 10.53 -4.27 -13.83
C VAL A 36 10.12 -2.83 -14.15
N PRO A 37 10.35 -2.37 -15.39
CA PRO A 37 9.75 -1.12 -15.84
C PRO A 37 8.22 -1.25 -15.92
N GLY A 38 7.54 -0.17 -15.56
CA GLY A 38 6.10 -0.01 -15.70
C GLY A 38 5.75 1.43 -16.10
N THR A 39 4.45 1.72 -16.23
CA THR A 39 3.96 3.02 -16.65
C THR A 39 2.82 3.47 -15.75
N ILE A 40 2.84 4.73 -15.30
CA ILE A 40 1.71 5.29 -14.55
C ILE A 40 0.52 5.46 -15.50
N ALA A 41 -0.59 4.81 -15.17
CA ALA A 41 -1.86 4.98 -15.85
C ALA A 41 -2.65 6.19 -15.31
N ALA A 42 -2.64 6.37 -13.98
CA ALA A 42 -3.30 7.50 -13.33
C ALA A 42 -2.65 7.81 -11.99
N VAL A 43 -2.72 9.07 -11.59
CA VAL A 43 -2.32 9.52 -10.25
C VAL A 43 -3.33 10.54 -9.72
N SER A 44 -3.59 10.49 -8.42
CA SER A 44 -4.43 11.45 -7.72
C SER A 44 -3.93 11.64 -6.30
N LEU A 45 -4.23 12.80 -5.72
CA LEU A 45 -3.89 13.10 -4.34
C LEU A 45 -5.16 13.18 -3.51
N ASN A 46 -5.22 12.38 -2.46
CA ASN A 46 -6.28 12.45 -1.47
C ASN A 46 -5.81 13.31 -0.31
N GLU A 47 -6.49 14.43 -0.06
CA GLU A 47 -6.33 15.24 1.14
C GLU A 47 -7.38 14.82 2.17
N SER A 48 -6.93 14.61 3.41
CA SER A 48 -7.79 14.38 4.58
C SER A 48 -7.48 15.45 5.61
N LYS A 49 -8.53 16.09 6.13
CA LYS A 49 -8.42 17.13 7.17
C LYS A 49 -8.96 16.57 8.47
N GLN A 50 -8.17 16.66 9.52
CA GLN A 50 -8.57 16.27 10.87
C GLN A 50 -8.44 17.48 11.79
N ILE A 51 -9.46 17.69 12.62
CA ILE A 51 -9.42 18.72 13.66
C ILE A 51 -9.02 18.03 14.95
N GLU A 52 -7.84 18.37 15.46
CA GLU A 52 -7.40 17.96 16.78
C GLU A 52 -7.62 19.08 17.79
N ASN A 53 -8.16 18.73 18.95
CA ASN A 53 -8.21 19.65 20.09
C ASN A 53 -6.92 19.50 20.88
N LYS A 54 -6.10 20.54 20.89
CA LYS A 54 -4.85 20.55 21.66
C LYS A 54 -4.98 21.53 22.82
N GLU A 55 -4.71 21.06 24.01
CA GLU A 55 -4.64 21.92 25.19
C GLU A 55 -3.23 22.52 25.26
N ILE A 56 -3.15 23.84 25.13
CA ILE A 56 -1.89 24.59 25.18
C ILE A 56 -2.11 25.72 26.18
N ASP A 57 -1.36 25.68 27.29
CA ASP A 57 -1.42 26.69 28.36
C ASP A 57 -2.82 26.83 28.99
N GLY A 58 -3.49 25.69 29.26
CA GLY A 58 -4.84 25.64 29.85
C GLY A 58 -5.97 26.09 28.90
N LEU A 59 -5.65 26.46 27.66
CA LEU A 59 -6.62 26.83 26.63
C LEU A 59 -6.78 25.69 25.62
N ARG A 60 -8.03 25.32 25.34
CA ARG A 60 -8.36 24.42 24.22
C ARG A 60 -8.23 25.17 22.90
N LYS A 61 -7.29 24.76 22.07
CA LYS A 61 -7.12 25.25 20.70
C LYS A 61 -7.47 24.15 19.71
N GLN A 62 -8.26 24.50 18.70
CA GLN A 62 -8.47 23.63 17.55
C GLN A 62 -7.26 23.76 16.62
N HIS A 63 -6.74 22.61 16.21
CA HIS A 63 -5.65 22.50 15.27
C HIS A 63 -6.11 21.66 14.08
N GLU A 64 -6.09 22.24 12.88
CA GLU A 64 -6.42 21.52 11.65
C GLU A 64 -5.13 20.88 11.10
N ILE A 65 -5.11 19.56 11.04
CA ILE A 65 -4.04 18.78 10.43
C ILE A 65 -4.53 18.31 9.07
N SER A 66 -3.75 18.61 8.02
CA SER A 66 -4.00 18.11 6.68
C SER A 66 -3.03 16.99 6.37
N THR A 67 -3.55 15.82 6.00
CA THR A 67 -2.75 14.66 5.59
C THR A 67 -3.02 14.35 4.13
N PHE A 68 -1.95 14.25 3.35
CA PHE A 68 -1.97 13.98 1.92
C PHE A 68 -1.52 12.55 1.65
N ARG A 69 -2.31 11.81 0.87
CA ARG A 69 -2.03 10.43 0.46
C ARG A 69 -2.07 10.33 -1.07
N LEU A 70 -0.99 9.82 -1.65
CA LEU A 70 -0.92 9.59 -3.09
C LEU A 70 -1.67 8.29 -3.45
N LYS A 71 -2.56 8.38 -4.43
CA LYS A 71 -3.19 7.23 -5.08
C LYS A 71 -2.66 7.12 -6.49
N VAL A 72 -2.00 6.01 -6.78
CA VAL A 72 -1.42 5.72 -8.09
C VAL A 72 -2.13 4.51 -8.70
N ARG A 73 -2.19 4.46 -10.02
CA ARG A 73 -2.46 3.24 -10.79
C ARG A 73 -1.40 3.15 -11.86
N TYR A 74 -0.83 1.97 -12.04
CA TYR A 74 0.24 1.73 -12.99
C TYR A 74 0.12 0.35 -13.60
N SER A 75 0.63 0.20 -14.82
CA SER A 75 0.73 -1.08 -15.51
C SER A 75 2.18 -1.53 -15.59
N TYR A 76 2.39 -2.84 -15.59
CA TYR A 76 3.71 -3.46 -15.72
C TYR A 76 3.56 -4.87 -16.28
N ARG A 77 4.65 -5.44 -16.78
CA ARG A 77 4.65 -6.79 -17.35
C ARG A 77 5.66 -7.69 -16.67
N VAL A 78 5.22 -8.90 -16.35
CA VAL A 78 6.06 -9.98 -15.82
C VAL A 78 5.84 -11.20 -16.71
N ASN A 79 6.91 -11.70 -17.34
CA ASN A 79 6.86 -12.83 -18.27
C ASN A 79 5.81 -12.67 -19.40
N GLY A 80 5.65 -11.45 -19.92
CA GLY A 80 4.70 -11.14 -20.99
C GLY A 80 3.25 -10.95 -20.53
N ILE A 81 2.93 -11.20 -19.26
CA ILE A 81 1.60 -10.97 -18.68
C ILE A 81 1.54 -9.56 -18.11
N GLU A 82 0.47 -8.84 -18.43
CA GLU A 82 0.23 -7.48 -17.94
C GLU A 82 -0.50 -7.50 -16.59
N TYR A 83 -0.03 -6.67 -15.67
CA TYR A 83 -0.58 -6.49 -14.34
C TYR A 83 -0.87 -5.00 -14.10
N LEU A 84 -1.86 -4.75 -13.25
CA LEU A 84 -2.19 -3.43 -12.76
C LEU A 84 -1.89 -3.37 -11.26
N GLY A 85 -1.19 -2.34 -10.83
CA GLY A 85 -0.89 -2.09 -9.42
C GLY A 85 -1.44 -0.74 -8.98
N GLU A 86 -1.79 -0.66 -7.70
CA GLU A 86 -2.39 0.55 -7.10
C GLU A 86 -1.64 1.04 -5.85
N ARG A 87 -0.58 0.34 -5.44
CA ARG A 87 0.13 0.64 -4.20
C ARG A 87 1.35 1.51 -4.46
N PHE A 88 1.42 2.62 -3.74
CA PHE A 88 2.58 3.49 -3.83
C PHE A 88 3.80 2.91 -3.12
N ALA A 89 3.63 2.37 -1.92
CA ALA A 89 4.69 1.82 -1.08
C ALA A 89 4.19 0.61 -0.27
N ILE A 90 5.11 -0.16 0.30
CA ILE A 90 4.78 -1.33 1.15
C ILE A 90 4.03 -0.87 2.41
N ALA A 91 4.57 0.15 3.07
CA ALA A 91 3.93 0.84 4.17
C ALA A 91 3.02 1.94 3.64
N ASP A 92 1.89 2.16 4.32
CA ASP A 92 1.04 3.33 4.07
C ASP A 92 1.90 4.59 4.19
N LYS A 93 2.04 5.32 3.07
CA LYS A 93 2.83 6.54 3.01
C LYS A 93 1.91 7.74 2.78
N SER A 94 1.99 8.68 3.71
CA SER A 94 1.31 9.97 3.66
C SER A 94 2.25 11.05 4.17
N THR A 95 1.94 12.30 3.84
CA THR A 95 2.69 13.48 4.31
C THR A 95 1.73 14.56 4.76
N GLU A 96 2.11 15.36 5.75
CA GLU A 96 1.39 16.58 6.13
C GLU A 96 1.88 17.79 5.32
N SER A 97 2.97 17.64 4.57
CA SER A 97 3.51 18.68 3.70
C SER A 97 2.85 18.66 2.34
N ARG A 98 2.10 19.71 2.02
CA ARG A 98 1.53 19.93 0.69
C ARG A 98 2.60 19.95 -0.40
N GLN A 99 3.75 20.58 -0.14
CA GLN A 99 4.83 20.68 -1.12
C GLN A 99 5.43 19.31 -1.46
N GLU A 100 5.58 18.44 -0.45
CA GLU A 100 6.03 17.07 -0.68
C GLU A 100 4.99 16.26 -1.48
N ALA A 101 3.71 16.44 -1.17
CA ALA A 101 2.63 15.78 -1.89
C ALA A 101 2.57 16.20 -3.38
N GLU A 102 2.77 17.49 -3.67
CA GLU A 102 2.85 18.03 -5.03
C GLU A 102 4.11 17.51 -5.77
N SER A 103 5.24 17.36 -5.06
CA SER A 103 6.44 16.73 -5.61
C SER A 103 6.19 15.27 -6.04
N TRP A 104 5.43 14.50 -5.23
CA TRP A 104 5.07 13.15 -5.61
C TRP A 104 4.18 13.13 -6.87
N LEU A 105 3.19 14.02 -6.98
CA LEU A 105 2.37 14.14 -8.18
C LEU A 105 3.20 14.41 -9.44
N ALA A 106 4.17 15.32 -9.35
CA ALA A 106 5.05 15.64 -10.47
C ALA A 106 5.93 14.45 -10.88
N LYS A 107 6.47 13.71 -9.89
CA LYS A 107 7.33 12.55 -10.14
C LYS A 107 6.58 11.37 -10.76
N PHE A 108 5.34 11.12 -10.30
CA PHE A 108 4.51 9.99 -10.70
C PHE A 108 3.37 10.41 -11.62
N ALA A 109 3.61 11.38 -12.52
CA ALA A 109 2.61 11.81 -13.50
C ALA A 109 2.22 10.67 -14.46
N ALA A 110 0.98 10.72 -14.95
CA ALA A 110 0.49 9.74 -15.92
C ALA A 110 1.37 9.72 -17.18
N GLY A 111 1.67 8.52 -17.70
CA GLY A 111 2.57 8.30 -18.81
C GLY A 111 4.06 8.18 -18.43
N ASN A 112 4.45 8.54 -17.20
CA ASN A 112 5.83 8.37 -16.77
C ASN A 112 6.19 6.89 -16.65
N SER A 113 7.40 6.56 -17.13
CA SER A 113 8.04 5.27 -16.85
C SER A 113 8.50 5.22 -15.40
N VAL A 114 8.19 4.13 -14.71
CA VAL A 114 8.49 3.92 -13.30
C VAL A 114 9.06 2.54 -13.05
N THR A 115 9.84 2.41 -11.99
CA THR A 115 10.29 1.11 -11.51
C THR A 115 9.21 0.51 -10.62
N VAL A 116 8.70 -0.66 -11.00
CA VAL A 116 7.72 -1.42 -10.24
C VAL A 116 8.43 -2.59 -9.57
N PHE A 117 8.32 -2.68 -8.25
CA PHE A 117 8.77 -3.84 -7.49
C PHE A 117 7.60 -4.78 -7.26
N TYR A 118 7.75 -6.05 -7.61
CA TYR A 118 6.65 -7.02 -7.52
C TYR A 118 7.05 -8.23 -6.69
N ASN A 119 6.06 -8.87 -6.06
CA ASN A 119 6.27 -10.12 -5.36
C ASN A 119 6.43 -11.27 -6.37
N PRO A 120 7.57 -11.99 -6.42
CA PRO A 120 7.80 -13.02 -7.43
C PRO A 120 6.89 -14.25 -7.24
N GLN A 121 6.39 -14.48 -6.02
CA GLN A 121 5.43 -15.55 -5.72
C GLN A 121 3.98 -15.14 -6.05
N ALA A 122 3.72 -13.84 -6.16
CA ALA A 122 2.41 -13.28 -6.47
C ALA A 122 2.55 -11.96 -7.25
N PRO A 123 2.81 -11.99 -8.57
CA PRO A 123 3.17 -10.79 -9.34
C PRO A 123 2.13 -9.68 -9.36
N ALA A 124 0.88 -9.97 -9.00
CA ALA A 124 -0.18 -8.97 -8.83
C ALA A 124 0.04 -8.06 -7.58
N ASP A 125 0.84 -8.50 -6.60
CA ASP A 125 1.27 -7.67 -5.49
C ASP A 125 2.54 -6.90 -5.88
N SER A 126 2.44 -5.58 -5.93
CA SER A 126 3.51 -4.70 -6.35
C SER A 126 3.45 -3.35 -5.67
N VAL A 127 4.57 -2.61 -5.72
CA VAL A 127 4.73 -1.25 -5.19
C VAL A 127 5.68 -0.44 -6.08
N LEU A 128 5.60 0.89 -6.01
CA LEU A 128 6.55 1.78 -6.67
C LEU A 128 7.75 2.14 -5.77
N LEU A 129 7.60 2.00 -4.46
CA LEU A 129 8.62 2.28 -3.45
C LEU A 129 8.71 1.14 -2.42
N LYS A 130 9.94 0.78 -2.09
CA LYS A 130 10.25 -0.09 -0.94
C LYS A 130 10.34 0.73 0.36
#